data_AF-A0A950EGD3-F1
#
_entry.id   AF-A0A950EGD3-F1
#
_cell.length_a   1.000
_cell.length_b   1.000
_cell.length_c   1.000
_cell.angle_alpha   90.00
_cell.angle_beta   90.00
_cell.angle_gamma   90.00
#
_symmetry.space_group_name_H-M   'P 1'
#
loop_
_entity.id
_entity.type
_entity.pdbx_description
1 polymer ?
#
loop_
_entity_poly.entity_id
_entity_poly.type
_entity_poly.pdbx_seq_one_letter_code
_entity_poly.pdbx_strand_id
1 'polypeptide(L)' 'MAVRADCRHYSTRTLPSGDRVERCRVDANEKVPFACPEGCLFFEPRAVSDAGWTQSDPKPDR' A
#
# COMPACT_ATOMS: atom_id res chain seq x y z
N MET A 1 -15.74 4.03 -7.74
CA MET A 1 -15.03 4.24 -6.45
C MET A 1 -13.52 4.29 -6.67
N ALA A 2 -12.73 4.80 -5.72
CA ALA A 2 -11.27 4.86 -5.80
C ALA A 2 -10.60 3.87 -4.81
N VAL A 3 -9.29 3.66 -4.96
CA VAL A 3 -8.48 2.86 -4.03
C VAL A 3 -8.24 3.60 -2.70
N ARG A 4 -8.31 2.87 -1.59
CA ARG A 4 -8.03 3.39 -0.24
C ARG A 4 -6.60 3.07 0.16
N ALA A 5 -5.67 3.99 -0.15
CA ALA A 5 -4.23 3.81 0.11
C ALA A 5 -3.87 3.74 1.61
N ASP A 6 -4.76 4.25 2.45
CA ASP A 6 -4.72 4.20 3.91
C ASP A 6 -5.25 2.89 4.49
N CYS A 7 -5.76 1.95 3.68
CA CYS A 7 -6.23 0.66 4.17
C CYS A 7 -5.06 -0.30 4.47
N ARG A 8 -5.11 -1.00 5.60
CA ARG A 8 -4.14 -2.04 6.00
C ARG A 8 -4.10 -3.22 5.02
N HIS A 9 -5.23 -3.53 4.38
CA HIS A 9 -5.34 -4.63 3.43
C HIS A 9 -4.93 -4.24 2.01
N TYR A 10 -4.72 -2.96 1.74
CA TYR A 10 -4.22 -2.52 0.45
C TYR A 10 -2.71 -2.77 0.36
N SER A 11 -2.28 -3.41 -0.73
CA SER A 11 -0.88 -3.64 -1.05
C SER A 11 -0.63 -3.27 -2.50
N THR A 12 0.49 -2.59 -2.72
CA THR A 12 0.96 -2.24 -4.05
C THR A 12 2.41 -2.69 -4.20
N ARG A 13 2.74 -3.22 -5.37
CA ARG A 13 4.12 -3.57 -5.74
C ARG A 13 4.37 -3.07 -7.15
N THR A 14 5.52 -2.45 -7.35
CA THR A 14 6.01 -2.12 -8.69
C THR A 14 6.91 -3.27 -9.14
N LEU A 15 6.61 -3.84 -10.30
CA LEU A 15 7.43 -4.88 -10.93
C LEU A 15 8.64 -4.25 -11.64
N PRO A 16 9.71 -5.01 -11.90
CA PRO A 16 10.85 -4.53 -12.69
C PRO A 16 10.48 -4.06 -14.10
N SER A 17 9.37 -4.55 -14.66
CA SER A 17 8.80 -4.09 -15.94
C SER A 17 8.25 -2.66 -15.90
N GLY A 18 8.07 -2.07 -14.71
CA GLY A 18 7.41 -0.79 -14.50
C GLY A 18 5.91 -0.91 -14.19
N ASP A 19 5.34 -2.12 -14.29
CA ASP A 19 3.93 -2.35 -13.98
C ASP A 19 3.66 -2.19 -12.48
N ARG A 20 2.60 -1.45 -12.14
CA ARG A 20 2.09 -1.37 -10.77
C ARG A 20 1.00 -2.43 -10.58
N VAL A 21 1.26 -3.37 -9.67
CA VAL A 21 0.30 -4.38 -9.27
C VAL A 21 -0.34 -3.96 -7.94
N GLU A 22 -1.66 -3.84 -7.95
CA GLU A 22 -2.48 -3.53 -6.78
C GLU A 22 -3.23 -4.78 -6.30
N ARG A 23 -3.35 -4.96 -4.99
CA ARG A 23 -4.03 -6.11 -4.38
C ARG A 23 -4.67 -5.75 -3.05
N CYS A 24 -5.90 -6.23 -2.85
CA CYS A 24 -6.55 -6.31 -1.54
C CYS A 24 -6.25 -7.68 -0.92
N ARG A 25 -5.78 -7.72 0.33
CA ARG A 25 -5.45 -9.00 1.00
C ARG A 25 -6.66 -9.86 1.37
N VAL A 26 -7.85 -9.27 1.41
CA VAL A 26 -9.11 -9.95 1.75
C VAL A 26 -10.03 -10.13 0.54
N ASP A 27 -9.55 -9.80 -0.66
CA ASP A 27 -10.28 -9.92 -1.93
C ASP A 27 -11.66 -9.24 -1.96
N ALA A 28 -11.90 -8.27 -1.08
CA ALA A 28 -13.13 -7.49 -1.02
C ALA A 28 -13.20 -6.36 -2.07
N ASN A 29 -12.17 -6.20 -2.91
CA ASN A 29 -12.09 -5.17 -3.93
C ASN A 29 -12.83 -5.58 -5.22
N GLU A 30 -13.20 -4.58 -6.03
CA GLU A 30 -13.50 -4.79 -7.44
C GLU A 30 -12.20 -5.11 -8.19
N LYS A 31 -12.23 -6.15 -9.05
CA LYS A 31 -11.02 -6.64 -9.73
C LYS A 31 -10.63 -5.80 -10.94
N VAL A 32 -11.62 -5.29 -11.69
CA VAL A 32 -11.41 -4.50 -12.91
C VAL A 32 -12.52 -3.46 -13.03
N PRO A 33 -12.23 -2.15 -12.90
CA PRO A 33 -10.98 -1.58 -12.43
C PRO A 33 -10.70 -1.94 -10.96
N PHE A 34 -9.44 -1.90 -10.53
CA PHE A 34 -9.10 -2.12 -9.13
C PHE A 34 -9.68 -0.98 -8.27
N ALA A 35 -10.69 -1.27 -7.45
CA ALA A 35 -11.35 -0.28 -6.61
C ALA A 35 -11.83 -0.87 -5.28
N CYS A 36 -11.86 -0.04 -4.23
CA CYS A 36 -12.51 -0.41 -2.98
C CYS A 36 -14.02 -0.15 -3.09
N PRO A 37 -14.89 -1.07 -2.63
CA PRO A 37 -16.33 -0.82 -2.61
C PRO A 37 -16.66 0.30 -1.60
N GLU A 38 -17.74 1.02 -1.89
CA GLU A 38 -18.28 2.00 -0.96
C GLU A 38 -18.77 1.29 0.31
N GLY A 39 -18.43 1.85 1.48
CA GLY A 39 -18.78 1.22 2.76
C GLY A 39 -18.07 -0.10 3.04
N CYS A 40 -16.89 -0.36 2.46
CA CYS A 40 -16.12 -1.59 2.68
C CYS A 40 -16.02 -1.96 4.18
N LEU A 41 -16.66 -3.07 4.56
CA LEU A 41 -16.73 -3.55 5.95
C LEU A 41 -15.37 -4.01 6.50
N PHE A 42 -14.45 -4.36 5.60
CA PHE A 42 -13.08 -4.77 5.95
C PHE A 42 -12.10 -3.60 5.93
N PHE A 43 -12.58 -2.35 5.88
CA PHE A 43 -11.66 -1.23 5.95
C PHE A 43 -11.06 -1.14 7.35
N GLU A 44 -9.75 -1.34 7.41
CA GLU A 44 -8.94 -1.06 8.60
C GLU A 44 -7.92 0.01 8.25
N PRO A 45 -7.86 1.15 8.96
CA PRO A 45 -6.84 2.15 8.73
C PRO A 45 -5.46 1.57 9.05
N ARG A 46 -4.50 1.75 8.14
CA ARG A 46 -3.10 1.39 8.37
C ARG A 46 -2.49 2.42 9.30
N ALA A 47 -2.11 1.99 10.51
CA ALA A 47 -1.21 2.75 11.36
C ALA A 47 0.20 2.65 10.75
N VAL A 48 0.51 3.49 9.77
CA VAL A 48 1.91 3.82 9.50
C VAL A 48 2.31 4.81 10.58
N SER A 49 3.08 4.35 11.55
CA SER A 49 3.75 5.28 12.45
C SER A 49 4.64 6.17 11.59
N ASP A 50 4.49 7.50 11.69
CA ASP A 50 5.42 8.48 11.10
C ASP A 50 6.82 8.42 11.73
N ALA A 51 7.08 7.42 12.57
CA ALA A 51 8.40 7.07 13.10
C ALA A 51 9.28 6.57 11.96
N GLY A 52 9.78 7.52 11.17
CA GLY A 52 10.74 7.31 10.10
C GLY A 52 12.02 6.68 10.66
N TRP A 53 12.35 5.51 10.16
CA TRP A 53 13.69 4.97 10.32
C TRP A 53 14.64 5.82 9.47
N THR A 54 15.50 6.59 10.13
CA THR A 54 16.57 7.34 9.47
C THR A 54 17.68 6.37 9.08
N GLN A 55 17.94 6.21 7.79
CA GLN A 55 19.14 5.51 7.32
C GLN A 55 20.34 6.43 7.60
N SER A 56 21.15 6.10 8.59
CA SER A 56 22.40 6.82 8.85
C SER A 56 23.31 6.69 7.63
N ASP A 57 23.74 7.82 7.06
CA ASP A 57 24.71 7.86 5.96
C ASP A 57 25.99 7.08 6.33
N PRO A 58 26.51 6.23 5.44
CA PRO A 58 27.81 5.60 5.66
C PRO A 58 28.89 6.68 5.65
N LYS A 59 29.50 6.90 6.81
CA LYS A 59 30.61 7.85 7.00
C LYS A 59 31.77 7.48 6.08
N PRO A 60 32.41 8.42 5.37
CA PRO A 60 33.55 8.09 4.52
C PRO A 60 34.73 7.69 5.40
N ASP A 61 35.26 6.48 5.17
CA ASP A 61 36.52 6.02 5.77
C ASP A 61 37.66 6.96 5.33
N ARG A 62 38.42 7.41 6.33
CA ARG A 62 39.52 8.38 6.21
C ARG A 62 40.80 7.69 5.78
#